data_AF-A0A2E9QL92-F1
#
_entry.id   AF-A0A2E9QL92-F1
#
_cell.length_a   1.000
_cell.length_b   1.000
_cell.length_c   1.000
_cell.angle_alpha   90.00
_cell.angle_beta   90.00
_cell.angle_gamma   90.00
#
_symmetry.space_group_name_H-M   'P 1'
#
loop_
_entity.id
_entity.type
_entity.pdbx_description
1 polymer ?
#
loop_
_entity_poly.entity_id
_entity_poly.type
_entity_poly.pdbx_seq_one_letter_code
_entity_poly.pdbx_strand_id
1 'polypeptide(L)'
;MKQKSDFTRLRTLLGEEPSRKAFKDILGLFRCWEDEESKSVGVEYSLGHLASWPDMYREATLKECWPHFPEGVPVNYFMLVRSLNVGACEIGAGGVKVLANTPALDNLTMLNCYRSMMGNEGLKALASSSHLINLIKIELGLNEIGDEGMKALAESKNLQSLTAIDLGWNRMGIEGVRAFVDSSNLKKLEILNLTGNKIRDEGVGMLAESVNLNSLLELGLNMNEVGDEGVTALANSLGLKHLTKIYLADNDIGSDGVKALADSANLHSLIELDLGGNRCGVEGAIALANSPSLKKLKELKLNGNHIGKDGMRALSESFTLMSLKILDVSENGIGVEGTKALANSSSLKNIIELGVCRNGIGDEGLGVLVHSLNLKNLVKLYLTDNGIGYEGVRMLVDYSNLIHVTELELSFNNIGYEGVRMLANSENLRSLSYLGLSSCGMRNEGAIVLAHSPILKSLANVNVSGNVIGLKGMKALDECSNRGGLASF
;
A
#
# COMPACT_ATOMS: atom_id res chain seq x y z
N MET A 1 -46.50 -3.33 -10.90
CA MET A 1 -45.99 -2.57 -9.74
C MET A 1 -44.49 -2.76 -9.53
N LYS A 2 -43.96 -3.99 -9.63
CA LYS A 2 -42.52 -4.31 -9.49
C LYS A 2 -41.61 -3.54 -10.48
N GLN A 3 -41.94 -3.49 -11.78
CA GLN A 3 -41.19 -2.71 -12.79
C GLN A 3 -41.03 -1.20 -12.45
N LYS A 4 -42.09 -0.54 -11.94
CA LYS A 4 -41.98 0.87 -11.50
C LYS A 4 -41.06 1.01 -10.27
N SER A 5 -41.00 -0.01 -9.42
CA SER A 5 -40.14 -0.05 -8.24
C SER A 5 -38.67 -0.16 -8.63
N ASP A 6 -38.33 -0.99 -9.62
CA ASP A 6 -36.95 -1.21 -10.04
C ASP A 6 -36.33 0.05 -10.67
N PHE A 7 -37.07 0.75 -11.54
CA PHE A 7 -36.63 2.04 -12.08
C PHE A 7 -36.47 3.13 -11.02
N THR A 8 -37.36 3.21 -10.03
CA THR A 8 -37.21 4.16 -8.93
C THR A 8 -35.94 3.87 -8.15
N ARG A 9 -35.68 2.59 -7.84
CA ARG A 9 -34.46 2.18 -7.15
C ARG A 9 -33.20 2.46 -7.97
N LEU A 10 -33.24 2.19 -9.28
CA LEU A 10 -32.12 2.49 -10.18
C LEU A 10 -31.78 3.98 -10.17
N ARG A 11 -32.79 4.86 -10.26
CA ARG A 11 -32.57 6.32 -10.20
C ARG A 11 -31.97 6.79 -8.88
N THR A 12 -32.41 6.20 -7.77
CA THR A 12 -31.83 6.49 -6.46
C THR A 12 -30.35 6.12 -6.43
N LEU A 13 -30.00 4.90 -6.85
CA LEU A 13 -28.62 4.42 -6.86
C LEU A 13 -27.72 5.24 -7.80
N LEU A 14 -28.21 5.61 -8.98
CA LEU A 14 -27.46 6.46 -9.93
C LEU A 14 -27.29 7.90 -9.46
N GLY A 15 -28.07 8.34 -8.47
CA GLY A 15 -27.95 9.66 -7.84
C GLY A 15 -26.99 9.72 -6.65
N GLU A 16 -26.45 8.58 -6.22
CA GLU A 16 -25.44 8.52 -5.15
C GLU A 16 -24.07 9.00 -5.63
N GLU A 17 -23.19 9.36 -4.69
CA GLU A 17 -21.80 9.68 -5.03
C GLU A 17 -21.10 8.44 -5.63
N PRO A 18 -20.31 8.60 -6.71
CA PRO A 18 -19.61 7.50 -7.34
C PRO A 18 -18.74 6.72 -6.35
N SER A 19 -19.01 5.43 -6.21
CA SER A 19 -18.22 4.53 -5.37
C SER A 19 -18.32 3.08 -5.84
N ARG A 20 -17.34 2.24 -5.48
CA ARG A 20 -17.40 0.78 -5.76
C ARG A 20 -18.64 0.13 -5.15
N LYS A 21 -19.04 0.57 -3.95
CA LYS A 21 -20.22 0.06 -3.26
C LYS A 21 -21.49 0.39 -4.03
N ALA A 22 -21.70 1.67 -4.38
CA ALA A 22 -22.86 2.10 -5.15
C ALA A 22 -22.93 1.38 -6.51
N PHE A 23 -21.80 1.19 -7.19
CA PHE A 23 -21.77 0.42 -8.44
C PHE A 23 -22.16 -1.05 -8.25
N LYS A 24 -21.68 -1.71 -7.18
CA LYS A 24 -22.09 -3.08 -6.84
C LYS A 24 -23.58 -3.18 -6.53
N ASP A 25 -24.16 -2.17 -5.87
CA ASP A 25 -25.59 -2.12 -5.60
C ASP A 25 -26.40 -1.98 -6.90
N ILE A 26 -25.90 -1.22 -7.89
CA ILE A 26 -26.49 -1.14 -9.24
C ILE A 26 -26.44 -2.50 -9.94
N LEU A 27 -25.28 -3.19 -9.95
CA LEU A 27 -25.18 -4.53 -10.54
C LEU A 27 -26.09 -5.54 -9.82
N GLY A 28 -26.19 -5.44 -8.49
CA GLY A 28 -27.10 -6.25 -7.67
C GLY A 28 -28.56 -6.04 -8.03
N LEU A 29 -28.97 -4.80 -8.35
CA LEU A 29 -30.30 -4.51 -8.85
C LEU A 29 -30.55 -5.20 -10.19
N PHE A 30 -29.64 -5.06 -11.17
CA PHE A 30 -29.80 -5.69 -12.48
C PHE A 30 -29.85 -7.21 -12.44
N ARG A 31 -29.12 -7.84 -11.51
CA ARG A 31 -29.19 -9.28 -11.25
C ARG A 31 -30.56 -9.77 -10.81
N CYS A 32 -31.27 -8.97 -10.01
CA CYS A 32 -32.58 -9.31 -9.45
C CYS A 32 -33.75 -8.79 -10.31
N TRP A 33 -33.46 -8.06 -11.38
CA TRP A 33 -34.46 -7.51 -12.29
C TRP A 33 -34.95 -8.63 -13.22
N GLU A 34 -36.19 -9.07 -13.06
CA GLU A 34 -36.71 -10.26 -13.77
C GLU A 34 -37.13 -9.99 -15.22
N ASP A 35 -37.61 -8.77 -15.50
CA ASP A 35 -38.15 -8.39 -16.79
C ASP A 35 -37.04 -7.89 -17.73
N GLU A 36 -36.65 -8.69 -18.72
CA GLU A 36 -35.51 -8.41 -19.61
C GLU A 36 -35.67 -7.17 -20.50
N GLU A 37 -36.89 -6.85 -20.93
CA GLU A 37 -37.16 -5.69 -21.77
C GLU A 37 -36.95 -4.38 -20.98
N SER A 38 -37.57 -4.27 -19.81
CA SER A 38 -37.36 -3.11 -18.95
C SER A 38 -35.95 -3.05 -18.36
N LYS A 39 -35.32 -4.20 -18.09
CA LYS A 39 -33.92 -4.28 -17.68
C LYS A 39 -33.01 -3.66 -18.73
N SER A 40 -33.20 -4.01 -20.01
CA SER A 40 -32.40 -3.48 -21.13
C SER A 40 -32.51 -1.95 -21.22
N VAL A 41 -33.72 -1.41 -21.06
CA VAL A 41 -33.95 0.05 -20.96
C VAL A 41 -33.24 0.65 -19.74
N GLY A 42 -33.25 -0.05 -18.59
CA GLY A 42 -32.51 0.35 -17.40
C GLY A 42 -31.00 0.39 -17.62
N VAL A 43 -30.43 -0.58 -18.35
CA VAL A 43 -29.01 -0.62 -18.71
C VAL A 43 -28.64 0.58 -19.59
N GLU A 44 -29.43 0.85 -20.64
CA GLU A 44 -29.22 2.01 -21.52
C GLU A 44 -29.30 3.33 -20.74
N TYR A 45 -30.29 3.46 -19.86
CA TYR A 45 -30.42 4.63 -18.98
C TYR A 45 -29.17 4.80 -18.09
N SER A 46 -28.61 3.69 -17.59
CA SER A 46 -27.42 3.70 -16.73
C SER A 46 -26.15 4.09 -17.47
N LEU A 47 -25.99 3.72 -18.74
CA LEU A 47 -24.82 4.08 -19.55
C LEU A 47 -24.58 5.60 -19.59
N GLY A 48 -25.64 6.38 -19.78
CA GLY A 48 -25.54 7.84 -19.82
C GLY A 48 -25.17 8.45 -18.46
N HIS A 49 -25.68 7.90 -17.36
CA HIS A 49 -25.41 8.40 -16.01
C HIS A 49 -24.01 8.01 -15.51
N LEU A 50 -23.57 6.81 -15.85
CA LEU A 50 -22.26 6.29 -15.44
C LEU A 50 -21.12 6.81 -16.32
N ALA A 51 -21.40 7.57 -17.38
CA ALA A 51 -20.36 8.13 -18.26
C ALA A 51 -19.43 9.12 -17.53
N SER A 52 -19.92 9.81 -16.49
CA SER A 52 -19.13 10.72 -15.66
C SER A 52 -18.46 10.03 -14.47
N TRP A 53 -18.79 8.76 -14.20
CA TRP A 53 -18.23 8.03 -13.08
C TRP A 53 -16.80 7.59 -13.40
N PRO A 54 -15.86 7.71 -12.44
CA PRO A 54 -14.52 7.14 -12.60
C PRO A 54 -14.58 5.63 -12.85
N ASP A 55 -13.87 5.16 -13.88
CA ASP A 55 -13.84 3.75 -14.27
C ASP A 55 -13.40 2.81 -13.14
N MET A 56 -12.55 3.29 -12.23
CA MET A 56 -12.06 2.51 -11.08
C MET A 56 -13.15 2.11 -10.08
N TYR A 57 -14.32 2.78 -10.14
CA TYR A 57 -15.49 2.44 -9.34
C TYR A 57 -16.44 1.48 -10.07
N ARG A 58 -16.33 1.39 -11.40
CA ARG A 58 -17.13 0.52 -12.25
C ARG A 58 -16.53 -0.89 -12.35
N GLU A 59 -16.22 -1.46 -11.19
CA GLU A 59 -15.58 -2.77 -11.02
C GLU A 59 -16.59 -3.90 -10.83
N ALA A 60 -16.37 -5.02 -11.50
CA ALA A 60 -17.12 -6.25 -11.31
C ALA A 60 -16.20 -7.48 -11.25
N THR A 61 -16.65 -8.52 -10.55
CA THR A 61 -16.05 -9.86 -10.55
C THR A 61 -16.76 -10.79 -11.53
N LEU A 62 -16.12 -11.91 -11.91
CA LEU A 62 -16.76 -12.94 -12.76
C LEU A 62 -18.11 -13.39 -12.19
N LYS A 63 -18.24 -13.57 -10.87
CA LYS A 63 -19.50 -13.98 -10.25
C LYS A 63 -20.64 -12.99 -10.49
N GLU A 64 -20.34 -11.70 -10.60
CA GLU A 64 -21.33 -10.63 -10.74
C GLU A 64 -21.76 -10.42 -12.21
N CYS A 65 -20.86 -10.66 -13.15
CA CYS A 65 -21.05 -10.28 -14.55
C CYS A 65 -20.88 -11.41 -15.57
N TRP A 66 -20.38 -12.59 -15.16
CA TRP A 66 -20.19 -13.77 -16.00
C TRP A 66 -20.24 -15.07 -15.18
N PRO A 67 -21.42 -15.45 -14.65
CA PRO A 67 -21.55 -16.51 -13.65
C PRO A 67 -21.19 -17.92 -14.14
N HIS A 68 -21.18 -18.15 -15.45
CA HIS A 68 -20.86 -19.44 -16.07
C HIS A 68 -19.46 -19.48 -16.71
N PHE A 69 -18.61 -18.49 -16.44
CA PHE A 69 -17.25 -18.43 -16.98
C PHE A 69 -16.46 -19.74 -16.70
N PRO A 70 -15.67 -20.27 -17.66
CA PRO A 70 -15.34 -19.71 -18.99
C PRO A 70 -16.38 -20.00 -20.09
N GLU A 71 -17.51 -20.61 -19.74
CA GLU A 71 -18.58 -20.95 -20.67
C GLU A 71 -19.63 -19.83 -20.76
N GLY A 72 -20.42 -19.88 -21.84
CA GLY A 72 -21.48 -18.89 -22.09
C GLY A 72 -20.94 -17.49 -22.41
N VAL A 73 -21.82 -16.50 -22.28
CA VAL A 73 -21.50 -15.09 -22.52
C VAL A 73 -21.70 -14.28 -21.23
N PRO A 74 -21.01 -13.13 -21.08
CA PRO A 74 -21.32 -12.19 -20.01
C PRO A 74 -22.79 -11.78 -20.01
N VAL A 75 -23.27 -11.36 -18.85
CA VAL A 75 -24.61 -10.79 -18.70
C VAL A 75 -24.80 -9.52 -19.54
N ASN A 76 -26.03 -9.21 -19.94
CA ASN A 76 -26.34 -8.07 -20.82
C ASN A 76 -25.89 -6.70 -20.26
N TYR A 77 -25.89 -6.52 -18.94
CA TYR A 77 -25.41 -5.30 -18.29
C TYR A 77 -23.87 -5.22 -18.14
N PHE A 78 -23.10 -6.18 -18.69
CA PHE A 78 -21.62 -6.14 -18.66
C PHE A 78 -21.05 -4.88 -19.30
N MET A 79 -21.75 -4.27 -20.28
CA MET A 79 -21.35 -3.01 -20.90
C MET A 79 -21.22 -1.83 -19.92
N LEU A 80 -21.75 -1.97 -18.70
CA LEU A 80 -21.57 -0.99 -17.63
C LEU A 80 -20.21 -1.13 -16.91
N VAL A 81 -19.52 -2.25 -17.06
CA VAL A 81 -18.25 -2.56 -16.38
C VAL A 81 -17.08 -1.92 -17.12
N ARG A 82 -16.15 -1.32 -16.36
CA ARG A 82 -14.89 -0.77 -16.88
C ARG A 82 -13.65 -1.39 -16.23
N SER A 83 -13.82 -1.97 -15.04
CA SER A 83 -12.79 -2.75 -14.35
C SER A 83 -13.28 -4.19 -14.11
N LEU A 84 -12.56 -5.17 -14.62
CA LEU A 84 -12.88 -6.59 -14.41
C LEU A 84 -11.84 -7.19 -13.47
N ASN A 85 -12.30 -7.73 -12.36
CA ASN A 85 -11.46 -8.44 -11.40
C ASN A 85 -11.68 -9.95 -11.50
N VAL A 86 -10.68 -10.63 -12.03
CA VAL A 86 -10.56 -12.10 -12.10
C VAL A 86 -9.40 -12.62 -11.25
N GLY A 87 -8.88 -11.79 -10.35
CA GLY A 87 -7.77 -12.13 -9.49
C GLY A 87 -8.14 -13.25 -8.50
N ALA A 88 -7.18 -14.12 -8.20
CA ALA A 88 -7.32 -15.29 -7.34
C ALA A 88 -8.42 -16.28 -7.78
N CYS A 89 -8.86 -16.22 -9.04
CA CYS A 89 -9.88 -17.12 -9.59
C CYS A 89 -9.29 -18.33 -10.35
N GLU A 90 -7.96 -18.48 -10.40
CA GLU A 90 -7.26 -19.62 -11.02
C GLU A 90 -7.76 -20.01 -12.43
N ILE A 91 -8.17 -19.02 -13.22
CA ILE A 91 -8.80 -19.22 -14.54
C ILE A 91 -7.86 -19.85 -15.58
N GLY A 92 -6.56 -19.85 -15.31
CA GLY A 92 -5.53 -20.44 -16.15
C GLY A 92 -5.37 -19.74 -17.50
N ALA A 93 -4.44 -20.23 -18.31
CA ALA A 93 -4.25 -19.74 -19.68
C ALA A 93 -5.52 -19.91 -20.56
N GLY A 94 -6.31 -20.97 -20.31
CA GLY A 94 -7.54 -21.25 -21.05
C GLY A 94 -8.62 -20.19 -20.81
N GLY A 95 -8.91 -19.85 -19.56
CA GLY A 95 -9.87 -18.80 -19.23
C GLY A 95 -9.40 -17.44 -19.72
N VAL A 96 -8.11 -17.13 -19.60
CA VAL A 96 -7.56 -15.88 -20.14
C VAL A 96 -7.71 -15.78 -21.66
N LYS A 97 -7.55 -16.89 -22.39
CA LYS A 97 -7.83 -16.93 -23.83
C LYS A 97 -9.30 -16.63 -24.14
N VAL A 98 -10.23 -17.08 -23.30
CA VAL A 98 -11.65 -16.73 -23.45
C VAL A 98 -11.85 -15.23 -23.25
N LEU A 99 -11.29 -14.65 -22.18
CA LEU A 99 -11.34 -13.20 -21.96
C LEU A 99 -10.79 -12.41 -23.15
N ALA A 100 -9.60 -12.79 -23.65
CA ALA A 100 -8.93 -12.15 -24.77
C ALA A 100 -9.76 -12.14 -26.07
N ASN A 101 -10.65 -13.11 -26.26
CA ASN A 101 -11.44 -13.27 -27.48
C ASN A 101 -12.90 -12.83 -27.32
N THR A 102 -13.26 -12.13 -26.24
CA THR A 102 -14.65 -11.78 -25.94
C THR A 102 -14.96 -10.32 -26.28
N PRO A 103 -15.83 -10.03 -27.28
CA PRO A 103 -16.13 -8.66 -27.71
C PRO A 103 -16.78 -7.76 -26.65
N ALA A 104 -17.47 -8.34 -25.67
CA ALA A 104 -18.07 -7.57 -24.59
C ALA A 104 -17.03 -6.77 -23.77
N LEU A 105 -15.75 -7.12 -23.85
CA LEU A 105 -14.64 -6.47 -23.14
C LEU A 105 -14.06 -5.26 -23.89
N ASP A 106 -14.58 -4.89 -25.07
CA ASP A 106 -14.13 -3.72 -25.86
C ASP A 106 -14.05 -2.42 -25.03
N ASN A 107 -14.90 -2.31 -24.02
CA ASN A 107 -15.04 -1.14 -23.17
C ASN A 107 -14.18 -1.20 -21.90
N LEU A 108 -13.44 -2.28 -21.67
CA LEU A 108 -12.68 -2.47 -20.46
C LEU A 108 -11.44 -1.57 -20.44
N THR A 109 -11.23 -0.87 -19.33
CA THR A 109 -10.06 -0.01 -19.10
C THR A 109 -9.14 -0.56 -18.01
N MET A 110 -9.64 -1.47 -17.19
CA MET A 110 -8.90 -2.13 -16.11
C MET A 110 -9.14 -3.64 -16.12
N LEU A 111 -8.06 -4.42 -16.05
CA LEU A 111 -8.12 -5.86 -15.90
C LEU A 111 -7.19 -6.31 -14.77
N ASN A 112 -7.76 -6.90 -13.72
CA ASN A 112 -6.99 -7.56 -12.66
C ASN A 112 -7.05 -9.07 -12.86
N CYS A 113 -5.90 -9.66 -13.17
CA CYS A 113 -5.65 -11.10 -13.26
C CYS A 113 -4.61 -11.53 -12.21
N TYR A 114 -4.50 -10.85 -11.07
CA TYR A 114 -3.54 -11.19 -10.02
C TYR A 114 -3.75 -12.64 -9.56
N ARG A 115 -2.71 -13.47 -9.54
CA ARG A 115 -2.79 -14.87 -9.11
C ARG A 115 -3.89 -15.65 -9.88
N SER A 116 -3.86 -15.57 -11.20
CA SER A 116 -4.83 -16.24 -12.09
C SER A 116 -4.24 -17.44 -12.85
N MET A 117 -2.98 -17.82 -12.56
CA MET A 117 -2.28 -18.96 -13.18
C MET A 117 -2.20 -18.89 -14.71
N MET A 118 -2.12 -17.68 -15.27
CA MET A 118 -2.24 -17.50 -16.72
C MET A 118 -0.99 -17.93 -17.50
N GLY A 119 0.20 -17.84 -16.88
CA GLY A 119 1.48 -18.11 -17.53
C GLY A 119 1.75 -17.26 -18.78
N ASN A 120 2.83 -17.62 -19.49
CA ASN A 120 3.22 -16.97 -20.75
C ASN A 120 2.10 -17.01 -21.80
N GLU A 121 1.43 -18.15 -21.94
CA GLU A 121 0.42 -18.38 -22.99
C GLU A 121 -0.86 -17.56 -22.76
N GLY A 122 -1.23 -17.32 -21.51
CA GLY A 122 -2.30 -16.40 -21.18
C GLY A 122 -1.94 -14.95 -21.54
N LEU A 123 -0.72 -14.51 -21.23
CA LEU A 123 -0.34 -13.11 -21.52
C LEU A 123 -0.19 -12.86 -23.02
N LYS A 124 0.35 -13.83 -23.76
CA LYS A 124 0.35 -13.79 -25.23
C LYS A 124 -1.05 -13.61 -25.82
N ALA A 125 -2.04 -14.31 -25.26
CA ALA A 125 -3.43 -14.18 -25.68
C ALA A 125 -3.98 -12.77 -25.42
N LEU A 126 -3.78 -12.23 -24.21
CA LEU A 126 -4.20 -10.86 -23.88
C LEU A 126 -3.49 -9.82 -24.76
N ALA A 127 -2.17 -9.96 -24.95
CA ALA A 127 -1.37 -9.07 -25.78
C ALA A 127 -1.82 -9.05 -27.25
N SER A 128 -2.43 -10.14 -27.73
CA SER A 128 -2.94 -10.26 -29.10
C SER A 128 -4.42 -9.90 -29.23
N SER A 129 -5.11 -9.58 -28.13
CA SER A 129 -6.56 -9.32 -28.12
C SER A 129 -6.90 -8.03 -28.86
N SER A 130 -7.84 -8.10 -29.81
CA SER A 130 -8.43 -6.92 -30.45
C SER A 130 -9.52 -6.25 -29.60
N HIS A 131 -9.91 -6.87 -28.48
CA HIS A 131 -11.00 -6.43 -27.62
C HIS A 131 -10.53 -5.73 -26.35
N LEU A 132 -9.22 -5.67 -26.10
CA LEU A 132 -8.63 -5.07 -24.90
C LEU A 132 -7.83 -3.79 -25.20
N ILE A 133 -8.10 -3.17 -26.35
CA ILE A 133 -7.34 -2.01 -26.84
C ILE A 133 -7.48 -0.75 -25.97
N ASN A 134 -8.53 -0.71 -25.15
CA ASN A 134 -8.83 0.41 -24.26
C ASN A 134 -8.28 0.19 -22.84
N LEU A 135 -7.53 -0.90 -22.60
CA LEU A 135 -6.89 -1.11 -21.30
C LEU A 135 -5.89 0.01 -21.01
N ILE A 136 -6.09 0.65 -19.87
CA ILE A 136 -5.22 1.67 -19.28
C ILE A 136 -4.39 1.05 -18.16
N LYS A 137 -4.97 0.09 -17.42
CA LYS A 137 -4.29 -0.57 -16.31
C LYS A 137 -4.49 -2.08 -16.35
N ILE A 138 -3.40 -2.81 -16.11
CA ILE A 138 -3.42 -4.26 -16.00
C ILE A 138 -2.63 -4.73 -14.77
N GLU A 139 -3.24 -5.62 -13.97
CA GLU A 139 -2.61 -6.22 -12.78
C GLU A 139 -2.40 -7.72 -13.03
N LEU A 140 -1.13 -8.12 -13.14
CA LEU A 140 -0.71 -9.47 -13.55
C LEU A 140 0.18 -10.15 -12.52
N GLY A 141 0.21 -9.67 -11.28
CA GLY A 141 1.09 -10.23 -10.27
C GLY A 141 0.85 -11.73 -9.98
N LEU A 142 1.89 -12.48 -9.61
CA LEU A 142 1.82 -13.91 -9.27
C LEU A 142 1.21 -14.82 -10.37
N ASN A 143 1.71 -14.76 -11.61
CA ASN A 143 1.13 -15.51 -12.73
C ASN A 143 2.09 -16.43 -13.50
N GLU A 144 3.36 -16.53 -13.08
CA GLU A 144 4.38 -17.33 -13.78
C GLU A 144 4.56 -16.95 -15.27
N ILE A 145 4.42 -15.66 -15.57
CA ILE A 145 4.66 -15.06 -16.88
C ILE A 145 6.17 -14.82 -17.05
N GLY A 146 7.02 -15.81 -17.27
CA GLY A 146 8.45 -15.52 -17.50
C GLY A 146 8.74 -14.52 -18.66
N ASP A 147 10.02 -14.38 -19.02
CA ASP A 147 10.49 -13.41 -20.03
C ASP A 147 9.71 -13.42 -21.35
N GLU A 148 9.29 -14.59 -21.81
CA GLU A 148 8.48 -14.77 -23.03
C GLU A 148 7.12 -14.05 -22.98
N GLY A 149 6.46 -14.05 -21.83
CA GLY A 149 5.20 -13.33 -21.67
C GLY A 149 5.43 -11.81 -21.60
N MET A 150 6.47 -11.37 -20.88
CA MET A 150 6.84 -9.95 -20.81
C MET A 150 7.18 -9.40 -22.21
N LYS A 151 7.90 -10.19 -23.01
CA LYS A 151 8.19 -9.88 -24.42
C LYS A 151 6.92 -9.73 -25.25
N ALA A 152 5.96 -10.66 -25.11
CA ALA A 152 4.70 -10.58 -25.83
C ALA A 152 3.90 -9.31 -25.49
N LEU A 153 3.90 -8.91 -24.21
CA LEU A 153 3.29 -7.66 -23.77
C LEU A 153 4.01 -6.44 -24.36
N ALA A 154 5.34 -6.43 -24.34
CA ALA A 154 6.16 -5.36 -24.91
C ALA A 154 5.91 -5.20 -26.42
N GLU A 155 5.74 -6.29 -27.16
CA GLU A 155 5.49 -6.28 -28.60
C GLU A 155 4.03 -5.97 -28.99
N SER A 156 3.11 -5.92 -28.02
CA SER A 156 1.68 -5.72 -28.28
C SER A 156 1.40 -4.35 -28.91
N LYS A 157 0.76 -4.37 -30.09
CA LYS A 157 0.21 -3.17 -30.74
C LYS A 157 -1.18 -2.79 -30.24
N ASN A 158 -1.83 -3.71 -29.51
CA ASN A 158 -3.18 -3.51 -29.02
C ASN A 158 -3.18 -2.84 -27.65
N LEU A 159 -2.14 -3.04 -26.83
CA LEU A 159 -2.06 -2.53 -25.46
C LEU A 159 -1.28 -1.21 -25.31
N GLN A 160 -1.31 -0.36 -26.35
CA GLN A 160 -0.59 0.92 -26.36
C GLN A 160 -1.22 2.01 -25.46
N SER A 161 -2.42 1.75 -24.96
CA SER A 161 -3.14 2.65 -24.04
C SER A 161 -2.71 2.48 -22.58
N LEU A 162 -1.91 1.45 -22.27
CA LEU A 162 -1.49 1.15 -20.91
C LEU A 162 -0.64 2.29 -20.32
N THR A 163 -1.06 2.76 -19.14
CA THR A 163 -0.32 3.68 -18.29
C THR A 163 0.12 3.03 -16.99
N ALA A 164 -0.47 1.90 -16.60
CA ALA A 164 -0.10 1.18 -15.38
C ALA A 164 -0.03 -0.34 -15.61
N ILE A 165 1.12 -0.93 -15.28
CA ILE A 165 1.36 -2.37 -15.40
C ILE A 165 1.94 -2.89 -14.09
N ASP A 166 1.27 -3.86 -13.48
CA ASP A 166 1.82 -4.65 -12.38
C ASP A 166 2.19 -6.06 -12.88
N LEU A 167 3.49 -6.36 -12.85
CA LEU A 167 4.09 -7.64 -13.21
C LEU A 167 4.83 -8.27 -12.01
N GLY A 168 4.48 -7.91 -10.78
CA GLY A 168 5.14 -8.44 -9.60
C GLY A 168 5.11 -9.98 -9.51
N TRP A 169 6.18 -10.61 -9.04
CA TRP A 169 6.23 -12.05 -8.78
C TRP A 169 5.93 -12.93 -9.99
N ASN A 170 6.55 -12.65 -11.14
CA ASN A 170 6.35 -13.38 -12.39
C ASN A 170 7.56 -14.18 -12.88
N ARG A 171 8.62 -14.27 -12.07
CA ARG A 171 9.87 -15.00 -12.40
C ARG A 171 10.55 -14.46 -13.67
N MET A 172 10.44 -13.16 -13.91
CA MET A 172 11.12 -12.49 -15.02
C MET A 172 12.59 -12.23 -14.66
N GLY A 173 13.45 -12.24 -15.68
CA GLY A 173 14.84 -11.86 -15.62
C GLY A 173 15.16 -10.75 -16.60
N ILE A 174 16.44 -10.65 -16.94
CA ILE A 174 17.01 -9.55 -17.75
C ILE A 174 16.47 -9.57 -19.19
N GLU A 175 16.22 -10.74 -19.77
CA GLU A 175 15.75 -10.85 -21.16
C GLU A 175 14.31 -10.33 -21.33
N GLY A 176 13.45 -10.49 -20.32
CA GLY A 176 12.13 -9.87 -20.31
C GLY A 176 12.23 -8.35 -20.29
N VAL A 177 13.12 -7.81 -19.44
CA VAL A 177 13.35 -6.35 -19.34
C VAL A 177 13.91 -5.79 -20.65
N ARG A 178 14.83 -6.50 -21.31
CA ARG A 178 15.38 -6.10 -22.62
C ARG A 178 14.28 -5.84 -23.64
N ALA A 179 13.37 -6.79 -23.82
CA ALA A 179 12.25 -6.63 -24.74
C ALA A 179 11.35 -5.44 -24.36
N PHE A 180 11.18 -5.22 -23.04
CA PHE A 180 10.32 -4.17 -22.51
C PHE A 180 10.90 -2.76 -22.73
N VAL A 181 12.19 -2.54 -22.51
CA VAL A 181 12.83 -1.22 -22.66
C VAL A 181 12.96 -0.80 -24.12
N ASP A 182 13.10 -1.77 -25.04
CA ASP A 182 13.16 -1.55 -26.48
C ASP A 182 11.77 -1.24 -27.09
N SER A 183 10.70 -1.53 -26.36
CA SER A 183 9.34 -1.35 -26.85
C SER A 183 8.96 0.11 -27.03
N SER A 184 8.54 0.46 -28.25
CA SER A 184 7.93 1.75 -28.55
C SER A 184 6.42 1.79 -28.27
N ASN A 185 5.81 0.67 -27.88
CA ASN A 185 4.37 0.56 -27.64
C ASN A 185 3.95 1.09 -26.26
N LEU A 186 4.86 1.08 -25.27
CA LEU A 186 4.58 1.39 -23.86
C LEU A 186 5.07 2.79 -23.44
N LYS A 187 5.13 3.74 -24.37
CA LYS A 187 5.65 5.10 -24.12
C LYS A 187 4.83 5.93 -23.13
N LYS A 188 3.56 5.55 -22.92
CA LYS A 188 2.63 6.21 -22.00
C LYS A 188 2.70 5.62 -20.59
N LEU A 189 3.60 4.65 -20.34
CA LEU A 189 3.67 3.97 -19.06
C LEU A 189 4.13 4.93 -17.97
N GLU A 190 3.28 5.12 -16.98
CA GLU A 190 3.49 5.96 -15.80
C GLU A 190 3.81 5.12 -14.56
N ILE A 191 3.27 3.90 -14.47
CA ILE A 191 3.45 3.00 -13.32
C ILE A 191 3.93 1.63 -13.82
N LEU A 192 5.07 1.19 -13.30
CA LEU A 192 5.63 -0.13 -13.56
C LEU A 192 6.02 -0.81 -12.25
N ASN A 193 5.34 -1.90 -11.90
CA ASN A 193 5.72 -2.74 -10.77
C ASN A 193 6.37 -4.04 -11.25
N LEU A 194 7.63 -4.26 -10.86
CA LEU A 194 8.44 -5.45 -11.14
C LEU A 194 8.84 -6.17 -9.84
N THR A 195 8.19 -5.89 -8.71
CA THR A 195 8.50 -6.49 -7.39
C THR A 195 8.63 -8.02 -7.44
N GLY A 196 9.60 -8.61 -6.75
CA GLY A 196 9.69 -10.07 -6.61
C GLY A 196 10.07 -10.83 -7.88
N ASN A 197 10.92 -10.22 -8.72
CA ASN A 197 11.49 -10.85 -9.91
C ASN A 197 13.02 -10.97 -9.75
N LYS A 198 13.74 -11.26 -10.84
CA LYS A 198 15.20 -11.39 -10.85
C LYS A 198 15.82 -10.38 -11.80
N ILE A 199 15.39 -9.12 -11.66
CA ILE A 199 15.82 -8.04 -12.55
C ILE A 199 17.31 -7.72 -12.36
N ARG A 200 17.81 -7.70 -11.11
CA ARG A 200 19.21 -7.45 -10.75
C ARG A 200 19.74 -6.10 -11.25
N ASP A 201 21.00 -5.83 -10.98
CA ASP A 201 21.66 -4.59 -11.42
C ASP A 201 21.65 -4.41 -12.94
N GLU A 202 21.88 -5.48 -13.70
CA GLU A 202 21.89 -5.43 -15.16
C GLU A 202 20.53 -4.97 -15.71
N GLY A 203 19.42 -5.57 -15.24
CA GLY A 203 18.09 -5.18 -15.69
C GLY A 203 17.69 -3.76 -15.26
N VAL A 204 18.10 -3.32 -14.05
CA VAL A 204 17.89 -1.93 -13.63
C VAL A 204 18.70 -0.95 -14.49
N GLY A 205 19.93 -1.31 -14.87
CA GLY A 205 20.74 -0.55 -15.81
C GLY A 205 20.03 -0.36 -17.16
N MET A 206 19.42 -1.43 -17.69
CA MET A 206 18.64 -1.34 -18.94
C MET A 206 17.41 -0.44 -18.80
N LEU A 207 16.69 -0.51 -17.67
CA LEU A 207 15.57 0.39 -17.39
C LEU A 207 16.05 1.85 -17.34
N ALA A 208 17.19 2.10 -16.70
CA ALA A 208 17.78 3.44 -16.58
C ALA A 208 18.20 4.04 -17.92
N GLU A 209 18.60 3.21 -18.88
CA GLU A 209 19.00 3.63 -20.24
C GLU A 209 17.80 3.77 -21.21
N SER A 210 16.61 3.33 -20.81
CA SER A 210 15.45 3.34 -21.70
C SER A 210 15.02 4.76 -22.09
N VAL A 211 14.91 4.98 -23.40
CA VAL A 211 14.34 6.23 -23.97
C VAL A 211 12.81 6.17 -24.10
N ASN A 212 12.23 4.97 -24.00
CA ASN A 212 10.80 4.76 -24.18
C ASN A 212 10.01 4.93 -22.88
N LEU A 213 10.63 4.73 -21.71
CA LEU A 213 9.98 4.81 -20.40
C LEU A 213 10.07 6.20 -19.74
N ASN A 214 10.21 7.26 -20.54
CA ASN A 214 10.39 8.63 -20.04
C ASN A 214 9.16 9.24 -19.34
N SER A 215 8.00 8.60 -19.46
CA SER A 215 6.76 9.00 -18.77
C SER A 215 6.62 8.37 -17.39
N LEU A 216 7.56 7.52 -16.96
CA LEU A 216 7.46 6.77 -15.72
C LEU A 216 7.50 7.69 -14.50
N LEU A 217 6.51 7.56 -13.64
CA LEU A 217 6.32 8.30 -12.39
C LEU A 217 6.54 7.39 -11.17
N GLU A 218 6.27 6.09 -11.31
CA GLU A 218 6.37 5.09 -10.25
C GLU A 218 7.06 3.82 -10.74
N LEU A 219 8.11 3.40 -10.01
CA LEU A 219 8.87 2.20 -10.30
C LEU A 219 8.99 1.32 -9.06
N GLY A 220 8.40 0.13 -9.12
CA GLY A 220 8.51 -0.90 -8.10
C GLY A 220 9.57 -1.94 -8.42
N LEU A 221 10.61 -2.04 -7.60
CA LEU A 221 11.74 -2.95 -7.73
C LEU A 221 12.04 -3.70 -6.42
N ASN A 222 11.08 -3.78 -5.50
CA ASN A 222 11.27 -4.53 -4.26
C ASN A 222 11.65 -6.00 -4.56
N MET A 223 12.52 -6.62 -3.76
CA MET A 223 12.87 -8.03 -3.88
C MET A 223 13.33 -8.43 -5.30
N ASN A 224 14.36 -7.75 -5.83
CA ASN A 224 14.88 -7.99 -7.19
C ASN A 224 16.37 -8.28 -7.26
N GLU A 225 17.02 -8.55 -6.12
CA GLU A 225 18.48 -8.78 -6.03
C GLU A 225 19.26 -7.56 -6.61
N VAL A 226 18.77 -6.34 -6.36
CA VAL A 226 19.42 -5.09 -6.81
C VAL A 226 20.47 -4.65 -5.79
N GLY A 227 21.68 -4.35 -6.26
CA GLY A 227 22.78 -3.81 -5.48
C GLY A 227 23.08 -2.34 -5.81
N ASP A 228 24.27 -1.90 -5.40
CA ASP A 228 24.70 -0.50 -5.55
C ASP A 228 24.87 -0.10 -7.02
N GLU A 229 25.26 -1.03 -7.90
CA GLU A 229 25.48 -0.75 -9.32
C GLU A 229 24.17 -0.39 -10.03
N GLY A 230 23.11 -1.17 -9.81
CA GLY A 230 21.80 -0.93 -10.41
C GLY A 230 21.17 0.37 -9.91
N VAL A 231 21.28 0.62 -8.61
CA VAL A 231 20.81 1.87 -8.01
C VAL A 231 21.59 3.08 -8.53
N THR A 232 22.91 2.94 -8.73
CA THR A 232 23.74 4.00 -9.34
C THR A 232 23.33 4.28 -10.77
N ALA A 233 22.99 3.25 -11.56
CA ALA A 233 22.46 3.44 -12.91
C ALA A 233 21.13 4.19 -12.88
N LEU A 234 20.20 3.80 -12.00
CA LEU A 234 18.91 4.46 -11.81
C LEU A 234 19.09 5.94 -11.42
N ALA A 235 19.97 6.24 -10.48
CA ALA A 235 20.29 7.59 -10.03
C ALA A 235 20.82 8.48 -11.17
N ASN A 236 21.54 7.90 -12.12
CA ASN A 236 22.12 8.61 -13.27
C ASN A 236 21.21 8.64 -14.50
N SER A 237 20.03 8.02 -14.44
CA SER A 237 19.11 7.95 -15.59
C SER A 237 18.62 9.33 -16.03
N LEU A 238 18.79 9.61 -17.33
CA LEU A 238 18.22 10.81 -17.97
C LEU A 238 16.77 10.60 -18.42
N GLY A 239 16.37 9.34 -18.65
CA GLY A 239 15.02 8.96 -19.04
C GLY A 239 14.04 8.99 -17.86
N LEU A 240 14.49 8.57 -16.67
CA LEU A 240 13.64 8.37 -15.49
C LEU A 240 13.62 9.56 -14.51
N LYS A 241 14.01 10.77 -14.96
CA LYS A 241 14.02 12.01 -14.14
C LYS A 241 12.65 12.48 -13.63
N HIS A 242 11.57 11.91 -14.17
CA HIS A 242 10.19 12.21 -13.78
C HIS A 242 9.68 11.31 -12.65
N LEU A 243 10.49 10.34 -12.19
CA LEU A 243 10.12 9.48 -11.08
C LEU A 243 9.78 10.29 -9.82
N THR A 244 8.62 9.96 -9.28
CA THR A 244 8.09 10.51 -8.02
C THR A 244 8.05 9.45 -6.93
N LYS A 245 8.05 8.17 -7.29
CA LYS A 245 7.97 7.04 -6.37
C LYS A 245 8.94 5.95 -6.80
N ILE A 246 9.80 5.53 -5.88
CA ILE A 246 10.75 4.44 -6.09
C ILE A 246 10.64 3.48 -4.90
N TYR A 247 10.37 2.22 -5.20
CA TYR A 247 10.36 1.15 -4.19
C TYR A 247 11.50 0.18 -4.46
N LEU A 248 12.42 0.07 -3.51
CA LEU A 248 13.65 -0.73 -3.56
C LEU A 248 13.81 -1.60 -2.30
N ALA A 249 12.72 -1.87 -1.59
CA ALA A 249 12.76 -2.67 -0.37
C ALA A 249 13.24 -4.11 -0.60
N ASP A 250 13.86 -4.69 0.42
CA ASP A 250 14.34 -6.07 0.46
C ASP A 250 15.27 -6.41 -0.73
N ASN A 251 16.30 -5.58 -0.91
CA ASN A 251 17.34 -5.73 -1.91
C ASN A 251 18.74 -5.77 -1.23
N ASP A 252 19.79 -5.72 -2.04
CA ASP A 252 21.18 -5.83 -1.61
C ASP A 252 21.91 -4.47 -1.57
N ILE A 253 21.17 -3.37 -1.43
CA ILE A 253 21.67 -1.99 -1.56
C ILE A 253 22.46 -1.59 -0.32
N GLY A 254 23.71 -1.17 -0.53
CA GLY A 254 24.63 -0.66 0.48
C GLY A 254 24.60 0.88 0.58
N SER A 255 25.56 1.42 1.33
CA SER A 255 25.72 2.86 1.49
C SER A 255 26.06 3.58 0.18
N ASP A 256 26.78 2.92 -0.74
CA ASP A 256 27.24 3.54 -1.98
C ASP A 256 26.08 3.77 -2.96
N GLY A 257 25.16 2.81 -3.09
CA GLY A 257 23.94 2.98 -3.90
C GLY A 257 23.01 4.05 -3.30
N VAL A 258 22.85 4.07 -1.98
CA VAL A 258 22.08 5.12 -1.28
C VAL A 258 22.70 6.50 -1.51
N LYS A 259 24.04 6.59 -1.47
CA LYS A 259 24.75 7.82 -1.76
C LYS A 259 24.51 8.28 -3.20
N ALA A 260 24.54 7.36 -4.17
CA ALA A 260 24.22 7.70 -5.56
C ALA A 260 22.78 8.26 -5.70
N LEU A 261 21.78 7.68 -5.02
CA LEU A 261 20.42 8.23 -4.99
C LEU A 261 20.38 9.62 -4.36
N ALA A 262 21.05 9.79 -3.21
CA ALA A 262 21.09 11.05 -2.49
C ALA A 262 21.73 12.17 -3.31
N ASP A 263 22.82 11.87 -4.03
CA ASP A 263 23.58 12.83 -4.83
C ASP A 263 22.96 13.07 -6.23
N SER A 264 21.94 12.29 -6.62
CA SER A 264 21.33 12.38 -7.95
C SER A 264 20.71 13.76 -8.20
N ALA A 265 21.13 14.40 -9.28
CA ALA A 265 20.48 15.60 -9.80
C ALA A 265 19.19 15.29 -10.59
N ASN A 266 19.00 14.03 -11.01
CA ASN A 266 17.87 13.62 -11.85
C ASN A 266 16.63 13.27 -11.03
N LEU A 267 16.79 12.82 -9.78
CA LEU A 267 15.68 12.39 -8.91
C LEU A 267 15.10 13.52 -8.04
N HIS A 268 15.15 14.77 -8.52
CA HIS A 268 14.66 15.95 -7.80
C HIS A 268 13.13 16.00 -7.62
N SER A 269 12.38 15.10 -8.27
CA SER A 269 10.92 15.00 -8.22
C SER A 269 10.42 13.98 -7.21
N LEU A 270 11.32 13.27 -6.53
CA LEU A 270 10.97 12.17 -5.64
C LEU A 270 10.12 12.64 -4.46
N ILE A 271 9.02 11.92 -4.24
CA ILE A 271 8.02 12.12 -3.19
C ILE A 271 8.04 10.94 -2.22
N GLU A 272 8.21 9.72 -2.74
CA GLU A 272 8.23 8.50 -1.93
C GLU A 272 9.46 7.66 -2.29
N LEU A 273 10.22 7.28 -1.26
CA LEU A 273 11.39 6.42 -1.37
C LEU A 273 11.30 5.30 -0.33
N ASP A 274 11.23 4.07 -0.80
CA ASP A 274 11.26 2.89 0.04
C ASP A 274 12.58 2.14 -0.14
N LEU A 275 13.37 2.09 0.93
CA LEU A 275 14.65 1.39 1.03
C LEU A 275 14.62 0.34 2.15
N GLY A 276 13.44 -0.06 2.66
CA GLY A 276 13.32 -1.02 3.75
C GLY A 276 14.08 -2.33 3.48
N GLY A 277 14.62 -3.00 4.51
CA GLY A 277 15.27 -4.31 4.37
C GLY A 277 16.53 -4.34 3.50
N ASN A 278 17.28 -3.23 3.45
CA ASN A 278 18.56 -3.13 2.74
C ASN A 278 19.74 -3.05 3.73
N ARG A 279 20.93 -2.71 3.22
CA ARG A 279 22.16 -2.52 4.00
C ARG A 279 22.64 -1.06 3.93
N CYS A 280 21.71 -0.09 4.00
CA CYS A 280 22.07 1.33 3.86
C CYS A 280 23.13 1.79 4.87
N GLY A 281 23.07 1.29 6.11
CA GLY A 281 24.02 1.62 7.17
C GLY A 281 23.96 3.09 7.62
N VAL A 282 24.92 3.46 8.47
CA VAL A 282 25.04 4.84 9.00
C VAL A 282 25.37 5.81 7.87
N GLU A 283 26.29 5.43 6.99
CA GLU A 283 26.78 6.22 5.87
C GLU A 283 25.68 6.53 4.86
N GLY A 284 24.81 5.56 4.55
CA GLY A 284 23.64 5.78 3.68
C GLY A 284 22.65 6.75 4.30
N ALA A 285 22.36 6.64 5.61
CA ALA A 285 21.50 7.60 6.30
C ALA A 285 22.09 9.02 6.31
N ILE A 286 23.41 9.15 6.49
CA ILE A 286 24.13 10.43 6.38
C ILE A 286 24.02 11.00 4.96
N ALA A 287 24.14 10.17 3.93
CA ALA A 287 24.01 10.61 2.55
C ALA A 287 22.60 11.14 2.27
N LEU A 288 21.55 10.41 2.67
CA LEU A 288 20.15 10.85 2.54
C LEU A 288 19.90 12.17 3.27
N ALA A 289 20.41 12.30 4.50
CA ALA A 289 20.27 13.52 5.30
C ALA A 289 20.90 14.75 4.62
N ASN A 290 21.98 14.56 3.87
CA ASN A 290 22.72 15.61 3.18
C ASN A 290 22.34 15.78 1.71
N SER A 291 21.36 15.02 1.20
CA SER A 291 20.96 15.08 -0.21
C SER A 291 20.53 16.50 -0.61
N PRO A 292 21.08 17.07 -1.70
CA PRO A 292 20.64 18.38 -2.20
C PRO A 292 19.30 18.33 -2.95
N SER A 293 18.86 17.14 -3.37
CA SER A 293 17.76 16.95 -4.34
C SER A 293 16.45 16.48 -3.71
N LEU A 294 16.48 15.78 -2.57
CA LEU A 294 15.30 15.14 -1.95
C LEU A 294 14.38 16.10 -1.16
N LYS A 295 14.32 17.39 -1.55
CA LYS A 295 13.54 18.43 -0.85
C LYS A 295 12.02 18.22 -0.89
N LYS A 296 11.54 17.45 -1.87
CA LYS A 296 10.11 17.14 -2.07
C LYS A 296 9.69 15.83 -1.40
N LEU A 297 10.63 15.10 -0.79
CA LEU A 297 10.36 13.80 -0.21
C LEU A 297 9.35 13.94 0.94
N LYS A 298 8.26 13.18 0.85
CA LYS A 298 7.18 13.12 1.84
C LYS A 298 7.15 11.79 2.57
N GLU A 299 7.60 10.72 1.93
CA GLU A 299 7.68 9.38 2.53
C GLU A 299 9.09 8.82 2.37
N LEU A 300 9.67 8.40 3.48
CA LEU A 300 10.95 7.71 3.53
C LEU A 300 10.82 6.48 4.42
N LYS A 301 11.02 5.30 3.84
CA LYS A 301 11.10 4.05 4.57
C LYS A 301 12.52 3.52 4.56
N LEU A 302 13.04 3.31 5.75
CA LEU A 302 14.39 2.84 6.05
C LEU A 302 14.35 1.68 7.05
N ASN A 303 13.21 1.01 7.25
CA ASN A 303 13.11 -0.07 8.20
C ASN A 303 14.16 -1.18 7.92
N GLY A 304 14.81 -1.74 8.94
CA GLY A 304 15.74 -2.86 8.76
C GLY A 304 17.04 -2.52 8.01
N ASN A 305 17.63 -1.33 8.23
CA ASN A 305 18.82 -0.86 7.50
C ASN A 305 20.07 -0.63 8.35
N HIS A 306 20.01 -0.95 9.64
CA HIS A 306 21.11 -0.75 10.59
C HIS A 306 21.67 0.68 10.63
N ILE A 307 20.81 1.72 10.50
CA ILE A 307 21.28 3.12 10.50
C ILE A 307 21.81 3.59 11.87
N GLY A 308 21.41 2.92 12.96
CA GLY A 308 21.83 3.23 14.32
C GLY A 308 21.49 4.65 14.79
N LYS A 309 21.99 4.99 15.98
CA LYS A 309 21.80 6.32 16.58
C LYS A 309 22.43 7.46 15.77
N ASP A 310 23.57 7.19 15.13
CA ASP A 310 24.32 8.21 14.40
C ASP A 310 23.65 8.55 13.04
N GLY A 311 23.09 7.54 12.35
CA GLY A 311 22.27 7.76 11.17
C GLY A 311 20.96 8.49 11.50
N MET A 312 20.30 8.12 12.60
CA MET A 312 19.12 8.85 13.07
C MET A 312 19.44 10.30 13.45
N ARG A 313 20.60 10.55 14.08
CA ARG A 313 21.06 11.92 14.36
C ARG A 313 21.22 12.72 13.07
N ALA A 314 21.88 12.16 12.05
CA ALA A 314 22.05 12.82 10.77
C ALA A 314 20.70 13.16 10.11
N LEU A 315 19.77 12.20 10.04
CA LEU A 315 18.42 12.43 9.50
C LEU A 315 17.67 13.53 10.28
N SER A 316 17.84 13.56 11.60
CA SER A 316 17.22 14.58 12.48
C SER A 316 17.77 15.99 12.26
N GLU A 317 19.01 16.11 11.78
CA GLU A 317 19.71 17.37 11.51
C GLU A 317 19.61 17.80 10.03
N SER A 318 18.95 17.01 9.17
CA SER A 318 18.84 17.28 7.74
C SER A 318 18.11 18.59 7.44
N PHE A 319 18.66 19.42 6.55
CA PHE A 319 17.99 20.64 6.08
C PHE A 319 17.11 20.44 4.85
N THR A 320 17.11 19.24 4.26
CA THR A 320 16.39 18.97 3.00
C THR A 320 15.15 18.11 3.20
N LEU A 321 15.11 17.28 4.24
CA LEU A 321 13.98 16.39 4.56
C LEU A 321 12.82 17.07 5.30
N MET A 322 12.71 18.40 5.25
CA MET A 322 11.68 19.17 5.96
C MET A 322 10.25 18.91 5.47
N SER A 323 10.10 18.33 4.28
CA SER A 323 8.80 17.98 3.69
C SER A 323 8.26 16.62 4.15
N LEU A 324 9.05 15.84 4.90
CA LEU A 324 8.67 14.50 5.33
C LEU A 324 7.40 14.50 6.18
N LYS A 325 6.51 13.58 5.82
CA LYS A 325 5.22 13.28 6.46
C LYS A 325 5.20 11.87 7.03
N ILE A 326 5.84 10.94 6.35
CA ILE A 326 5.90 9.54 6.74
C ILE A 326 7.36 9.15 6.86
N LEU A 327 7.75 8.65 8.02
CA LEU A 327 9.09 8.16 8.28
C LEU A 327 8.99 6.80 8.98
N ASP A 328 9.54 5.76 8.35
CA ASP A 328 9.71 4.47 8.99
C ASP A 328 11.20 4.18 9.18
N VAL A 329 11.65 4.15 10.42
CA VAL A 329 13.01 3.77 10.84
C VAL A 329 12.98 2.56 11.76
N SER A 330 11.95 1.71 11.65
CA SER A 330 11.85 0.47 12.42
C SER A 330 13.07 -0.44 12.24
N GLU A 331 13.41 -1.29 13.20
CA GLU A 331 14.49 -2.31 13.05
C GLU A 331 15.87 -1.71 12.70
N ASN A 332 16.22 -0.57 13.29
CA ASN A 332 17.48 0.12 13.00
C ASN A 332 18.43 0.28 14.19
N GLY A 333 18.02 -0.15 15.38
CA GLY A 333 18.81 -0.01 16.60
C GLY A 333 19.14 1.44 16.94
N ILE A 334 18.21 2.38 16.69
CA ILE A 334 18.45 3.81 16.98
C ILE A 334 18.63 4.07 18.48
N GLY A 335 18.02 3.24 19.33
CA GLY A 335 18.06 3.36 20.79
C GLY A 335 17.57 4.72 21.31
N VAL A 336 17.73 4.93 22.61
CA VAL A 336 17.33 6.16 23.29
C VAL A 336 17.98 7.42 22.68
N GLU A 337 19.27 7.36 22.36
CA GLU A 337 20.00 8.53 21.84
C GLU A 337 19.53 8.94 20.44
N GLY A 338 19.24 7.98 19.56
CA GLY A 338 18.62 8.27 18.27
C GLY A 338 17.21 8.84 18.44
N THR A 339 16.44 8.31 19.39
CA THR A 339 15.11 8.84 19.74
C THR A 339 15.18 10.28 20.28
N LYS A 340 16.19 10.63 21.07
CA LYS A 340 16.46 12.01 21.52
C LYS A 340 16.75 12.94 20.36
N ALA A 341 17.54 12.51 19.37
CA ALA A 341 17.78 13.31 18.17
C ALA A 341 16.48 13.54 17.40
N LEU A 342 15.69 12.48 17.18
CA LEU A 342 14.41 12.55 16.47
C LEU A 342 13.42 13.49 17.16
N ALA A 343 13.22 13.34 18.47
CA ALA A 343 12.29 14.15 19.25
C ALA A 343 12.66 15.64 19.25
N ASN A 344 13.96 15.96 19.16
CA ASN A 344 14.46 17.34 19.15
C ASN A 344 14.66 17.91 17.74
N SER A 345 14.35 17.14 16.69
CA SER A 345 14.51 17.59 15.30
C SER A 345 13.55 18.72 14.94
N SER A 346 14.10 19.86 14.53
CA SER A 346 13.32 20.96 13.95
C SER A 346 12.95 20.72 12.48
N SER A 347 13.67 19.82 11.81
CA SER A 347 13.45 19.45 10.41
C SER A 347 12.31 18.45 10.25
N LEU A 348 12.21 17.48 11.17
CA LEU A 348 11.22 16.40 11.12
C LEU A 348 9.88 16.74 11.80
N LYS A 349 9.64 18.02 12.14
CA LYS A 349 8.41 18.51 12.79
C LYS A 349 7.11 18.29 11.99
N ASN A 350 7.24 17.99 10.69
CA ASN A 350 6.12 17.83 9.78
C ASN A 350 5.61 16.38 9.69
N ILE A 351 6.25 15.43 10.38
CA ILE A 351 5.86 14.03 10.41
C ILE A 351 4.46 13.88 10.99
N ILE A 352 3.66 13.07 10.29
CA ILE A 352 2.30 12.65 10.60
C ILE A 352 2.27 11.16 10.95
N GLU A 353 3.15 10.36 10.36
CA GLU A 353 3.25 8.93 10.61
C GLU A 353 4.71 8.54 10.89
N LEU A 354 4.93 7.93 12.06
CA LEU A 354 6.24 7.55 12.55
C LEU A 354 6.29 6.06 12.93
N GLY A 355 7.11 5.30 12.20
CA GLY A 355 7.49 3.93 12.55
C GLY A 355 8.84 3.90 13.26
N VAL A 356 8.86 3.42 14.51
CA VAL A 356 10.08 3.21 15.30
C VAL A 356 10.08 1.83 15.96
N CYS A 357 9.39 0.85 15.38
CA CYS A 357 9.30 -0.51 15.92
C CYS A 357 10.71 -1.15 16.05
N ARG A 358 10.91 -2.06 17.01
CA ARG A 358 12.15 -2.87 17.11
C ARG A 358 13.44 -2.04 17.15
N ASN A 359 13.44 -0.96 17.94
CA ASN A 359 14.59 -0.05 18.06
C ASN A 359 15.22 0.01 19.45
N GLY A 360 14.66 -0.72 20.42
CA GLY A 360 15.17 -0.76 21.79
C GLY A 360 15.15 0.62 22.47
N ILE A 361 14.12 1.43 22.19
CA ILE A 361 14.03 2.78 22.76
C ILE A 361 13.66 2.78 24.26
N GLY A 362 13.01 1.71 24.74
CA GLY A 362 12.61 1.55 26.14
C GLY A 362 11.68 2.65 26.67
N ASP A 363 11.51 2.65 28.00
CA ASP A 363 10.70 3.65 28.69
C ASP A 363 11.27 5.06 28.53
N GLU A 364 12.58 5.23 28.61
CA GLU A 364 13.25 6.54 28.45
C GLU A 364 13.00 7.12 27.05
N GLY A 365 13.13 6.31 26.00
CA GLY A 365 12.89 6.75 24.63
C GLY A 365 11.42 7.13 24.39
N LEU A 366 10.46 6.35 24.91
CA LEU A 366 9.05 6.75 24.87
C LEU A 366 8.83 8.05 25.64
N GLY A 367 9.43 8.19 26.83
CA GLY A 367 9.42 9.43 27.62
C GLY A 367 9.88 10.63 26.80
N VAL A 368 10.97 10.49 26.06
CA VAL A 368 11.50 11.55 25.19
C VAL A 368 10.54 11.90 24.05
N LEU A 369 9.92 10.91 23.39
CA LEU A 369 8.95 11.16 22.32
C LEU A 369 7.72 11.91 22.81
N VAL A 370 7.16 11.50 23.95
CA VAL A 370 5.91 12.10 24.46
C VAL A 370 6.12 13.55 24.94
N HIS A 371 7.34 13.93 25.32
CA HIS A 371 7.69 15.31 25.67
C HIS A 371 8.18 16.14 24.48
N SER A 372 8.26 15.57 23.27
CA SER A 372 8.71 16.32 22.09
C SER A 372 7.80 17.53 21.82
N LEU A 373 8.42 18.69 21.62
CA LEU A 373 7.72 19.91 21.18
C LEU A 373 7.67 20.04 19.65
N ASN A 374 8.36 19.16 18.92
CA ASN A 374 8.45 19.20 17.47
C ASN A 374 7.45 18.25 16.79
N LEU A 375 7.16 17.09 17.39
CA LEU A 375 6.26 16.06 16.83
C LEU A 375 4.76 16.36 17.04
N LYS A 376 4.37 17.64 16.98
CA LYS A 376 2.99 18.11 17.22
C LYS A 376 1.98 17.74 16.14
N ASN A 377 2.45 17.29 14.98
CA ASN A 377 1.60 16.88 13.86
C ASN A 377 1.41 15.37 13.78
N LEU A 378 2.01 14.61 14.71
CA LEU A 378 2.01 13.15 14.67
C LEU A 378 0.60 12.59 14.89
N VAL A 379 0.08 11.84 13.93
CA VAL A 379 -1.25 11.20 14.00
C VAL A 379 -1.12 9.71 14.27
N LYS A 380 -0.06 9.07 13.73
CA LYS A 380 0.18 7.64 13.82
C LYS A 380 1.55 7.35 14.38
N LEU A 381 1.61 6.51 15.41
CA LEU A 381 2.86 6.16 16.09
C LEU A 381 2.93 4.64 16.29
N TYR A 382 3.93 4.01 15.67
CA TYR A 382 4.19 2.58 15.81
C TYR A 382 5.45 2.33 16.64
N LEU A 383 5.25 1.65 17.77
CA LEU A 383 6.25 1.40 18.82
C LEU A 383 6.41 -0.09 19.11
N THR A 384 6.00 -0.98 18.19
CA THR A 384 6.05 -2.43 18.39
C THR A 384 7.44 -2.89 18.83
N ASP A 385 7.50 -3.75 19.85
CA ASP A 385 8.73 -4.43 20.28
C ASP A 385 9.89 -3.47 20.59
N ASN A 386 9.71 -2.57 21.56
CA ASN A 386 10.70 -1.56 21.94
C ASN A 386 11.19 -1.68 23.39
N GLY A 387 10.77 -2.71 24.11
CA GLY A 387 11.08 -2.87 25.54
C GLY A 387 10.38 -1.83 26.42
N ILE A 388 9.23 -1.31 25.99
CA ILE A 388 8.43 -0.36 26.77
C ILE A 388 7.71 -1.12 27.89
N GLY A 389 7.84 -0.62 29.12
CA GLY A 389 7.15 -1.09 30.31
C GLY A 389 6.03 -0.15 30.75
N TYR A 390 5.50 -0.40 31.95
CA TYR A 390 4.45 0.44 32.53
C TYR A 390 4.96 1.86 32.90
N GLU A 391 6.27 2.04 33.11
CA GLU A 391 6.87 3.35 33.41
C GLU A 391 6.86 4.28 32.18
N GLY A 392 7.16 3.76 30.99
CA GLY A 392 7.03 4.50 29.73
C GLY A 392 5.57 4.87 29.46
N VAL A 393 4.65 3.92 29.72
CA VAL A 393 3.22 4.19 29.63
C VAL A 393 2.75 5.23 30.65
N ARG A 394 3.28 5.24 31.87
CA ARG A 394 3.00 6.30 32.84
C ARG A 394 3.33 7.67 32.26
N MET A 395 4.51 7.83 31.66
CA MET A 395 4.90 9.11 31.05
C MET A 395 3.99 9.51 29.88
N LEU A 396 3.56 8.54 29.06
CA LEU A 396 2.59 8.76 27.99
C LEU A 396 1.23 9.21 28.53
N VAL A 397 0.80 8.73 29.69
CA VAL A 397 -0.48 9.11 30.27
C VAL A 397 -0.39 10.46 30.99
N ASP A 398 0.69 10.73 31.72
CA ASP A 398 0.78 11.88 32.61
C ASP A 398 1.24 13.19 31.92
N TYR A 399 2.07 13.11 30.87
CA TYR A 399 2.82 14.28 30.37
C TYR A 399 2.88 14.41 28.84
N SER A 400 1.95 13.77 28.14
CA SER A 400 2.07 13.62 26.69
C SER A 400 1.66 14.85 25.89
N ASN A 401 2.53 15.28 25.00
CA ASN A 401 2.22 16.19 23.88
C ASN A 401 1.58 15.45 22.69
N LEU A 402 1.33 14.15 22.79
CA LEU A 402 0.76 13.29 21.75
C LEU A 402 -0.75 13.05 21.94
N ILE A 403 -1.46 13.96 22.60
CA ILE A 403 -2.91 13.86 22.86
C ILE A 403 -3.78 13.81 21.60
N HIS A 404 -3.21 14.23 20.46
CA HIS A 404 -3.85 14.25 19.15
C HIS A 404 -3.58 13.00 18.31
N VAL A 405 -2.73 12.08 18.78
CA VAL A 405 -2.49 10.80 18.09
C VAL A 405 -3.78 10.00 18.04
N THR A 406 -4.09 9.44 16.87
CA THR A 406 -5.30 8.64 16.64
C THR A 406 -4.98 7.15 16.50
N GLU A 407 -3.78 6.80 16.04
CA GLU A 407 -3.35 5.41 15.91
C GLU A 407 -2.07 5.19 16.73
N LEU A 408 -2.17 4.35 17.77
CA LEU A 408 -1.06 4.00 18.64
C LEU A 408 -0.87 2.48 18.67
N GLU A 409 0.29 2.03 18.21
CA GLU A 409 0.65 0.62 18.19
C GLU A 409 1.77 0.34 19.21
N LEU A 410 1.47 -0.44 20.23
CA LEU A 410 2.34 -0.76 21.37
C LEU A 410 2.59 -2.26 21.52
N SER A 411 2.22 -3.07 20.54
CA SER A 411 2.35 -4.53 20.59
C SER A 411 3.78 -5.01 20.91
N PHE A 412 3.90 -6.20 21.48
CA PHE A 412 5.17 -6.85 21.83
C PHE A 412 6.04 -6.05 22.82
N ASN A 413 5.44 -5.16 23.61
CA ASN A 413 6.10 -4.45 24.72
C ASN A 413 5.70 -5.04 26.07
N ASN A 414 6.55 -4.96 27.10
CA ASN A 414 6.29 -5.52 28.42
C ASN A 414 5.47 -4.58 29.32
N ILE A 415 4.35 -4.07 28.79
CA ILE A 415 3.50 -3.06 29.44
C ILE A 415 2.85 -3.60 30.72
N GLY A 416 2.46 -4.87 30.70
CA GLY A 416 1.81 -5.54 31.82
C GLY A 416 0.40 -5.00 32.11
N TYR A 417 -0.27 -5.60 33.10
CA TYR A 417 -1.60 -5.14 33.50
C TYR A 417 -1.60 -3.70 34.02
N GLU A 418 -0.50 -3.29 34.68
CA GLU A 418 -0.34 -1.96 35.27
C GLU A 418 -0.39 -0.86 34.21
N GLY A 419 0.41 -0.98 33.15
CA GLY A 419 0.38 -0.01 32.06
C GLY A 419 -0.95 -0.03 31.30
N VAL A 420 -1.55 -1.21 31.09
CA VAL A 420 -2.89 -1.31 30.47
C VAL A 420 -3.95 -0.59 31.33
N ARG A 421 -3.89 -0.73 32.65
CA ARG A 421 -4.78 0.01 33.55
C ARG A 421 -4.62 1.52 33.42
N MET A 422 -3.39 2.01 33.24
CA MET A 422 -3.12 3.44 33.05
C MET A 422 -3.67 3.93 31.72
N LEU A 423 -3.43 3.20 30.62
CA LEU A 423 -3.98 3.51 29.30
C LEU A 423 -5.51 3.56 29.32
N ALA A 424 -6.15 2.56 29.94
CA ALA A 424 -7.60 2.47 30.04
C ALA A 424 -8.25 3.63 30.80
N ASN A 425 -7.50 4.35 31.64
CA ASN A 425 -8.02 5.47 32.44
C ASN A 425 -7.46 6.84 32.00
N SER A 426 -6.70 6.89 30.89
CA SER A 426 -6.02 8.11 30.44
C SER A 426 -6.96 9.05 29.67
N GLU A 427 -7.26 10.21 30.23
CA GLU A 427 -8.04 11.25 29.53
C GLU A 427 -7.29 11.86 28.34
N ASN A 428 -5.96 11.76 28.35
CA ASN A 428 -5.07 12.30 27.31
C ASN A 428 -5.13 11.51 26.00
N LEU A 429 -5.70 10.31 25.99
CA LEU A 429 -5.76 9.42 24.82
C LEU A 429 -7.17 9.30 24.20
N ARG A 430 -8.06 10.27 24.47
CA ARG A 430 -9.44 10.29 23.95
C ARG A 430 -9.54 10.37 22.41
N SER A 431 -8.50 10.87 21.75
CA SER A 431 -8.45 11.01 20.29
C SER A 431 -8.20 9.68 19.56
N LEU A 432 -7.81 8.63 20.29
CA LEU A 432 -7.50 7.35 19.68
C LEU A 432 -8.72 6.76 18.96
N SER A 433 -8.47 6.19 17.79
CA SER A 433 -9.38 5.32 17.05
C SER A 433 -8.82 3.90 16.95
N TYR A 434 -7.50 3.73 17.00
CA TYR A 434 -6.80 2.45 17.01
C TYR A 434 -5.83 2.35 18.20
N LEU A 435 -5.86 1.21 18.89
CA LEU A 435 -4.90 0.86 19.94
C LEU A 435 -4.42 -0.58 19.79
N GLY A 436 -3.14 -0.76 19.46
CA GLY A 436 -2.48 -2.05 19.40
C GLY A 436 -1.80 -2.41 20.72
N LEU A 437 -2.21 -3.53 21.33
CA LEU A 437 -1.69 -4.07 22.58
C LEU A 437 -1.43 -5.58 22.48
N SER A 438 -1.12 -6.08 21.29
CA SER A 438 -0.87 -7.50 21.07
C SER A 438 0.36 -7.93 21.86
N SER A 439 0.30 -9.07 22.54
CA SER A 439 1.43 -9.65 23.29
C SER A 439 2.07 -8.67 24.30
N CYS A 440 1.25 -7.92 25.05
CA CYS A 440 1.70 -6.88 26.00
C CYS A 440 1.73 -7.31 27.49
N GLY A 441 1.44 -8.58 27.79
CA GLY A 441 1.42 -9.08 29.17
C GLY A 441 0.21 -8.63 29.99
N MET A 442 -0.91 -8.33 29.33
CA MET A 442 -2.11 -7.73 29.94
C MET A 442 -2.82 -8.58 31.01
N ARG A 443 -2.85 -9.92 30.82
CA ARG A 443 -3.58 -10.89 31.66
C ARG A 443 -5.10 -10.60 31.74
N ASN A 444 -5.81 -11.35 32.60
CA ASN A 444 -7.26 -11.18 32.80
C ASN A 444 -7.61 -9.80 33.34
N GLU A 445 -6.84 -9.32 34.30
CA GLU A 445 -7.08 -8.07 35.02
C GLU A 445 -7.01 -6.87 34.07
N GLY A 446 -6.00 -6.82 33.21
CA GLY A 446 -5.89 -5.77 32.20
C GLY A 446 -7.02 -5.81 31.18
N ALA A 447 -7.42 -7.01 30.72
CA ALA A 447 -8.53 -7.18 29.77
C ALA A 447 -9.86 -6.70 30.37
N ILE A 448 -10.11 -7.02 31.64
CA ILE A 448 -11.31 -6.56 32.36
C ILE A 448 -11.29 -5.04 32.49
N VAL A 449 -10.17 -4.44 32.88
CA VAL A 449 -10.08 -2.98 33.01
C VAL A 449 -10.28 -2.29 31.66
N LEU A 450 -9.70 -2.83 30.59
CA LEU A 450 -9.84 -2.32 29.24
C LEU A 450 -11.31 -2.36 28.79
N ALA A 451 -12.00 -3.49 29.01
CA ALA A 451 -13.41 -3.66 28.69
C ALA A 451 -14.33 -2.66 29.40
N HIS A 452 -13.97 -2.25 30.62
CA HIS A 452 -14.74 -1.29 31.42
C HIS A 452 -14.26 0.16 31.28
N SER A 453 -13.26 0.42 30.43
CA SER A 453 -12.73 1.76 30.24
C SER A 453 -13.85 2.73 29.80
N PRO A 454 -14.03 3.87 30.48
CA PRO A 454 -14.97 4.89 30.05
C PRO A 454 -14.50 5.63 28.79
N ILE A 455 -13.19 5.58 28.50
CA ILE A 455 -12.52 6.38 27.47
C ILE A 455 -12.36 5.57 26.18
N LEU A 456 -12.05 4.27 26.29
CA LEU A 456 -11.76 3.43 25.11
C LEU A 456 -13.02 2.89 24.42
N LYS A 457 -14.22 3.32 24.84
CA LYS A 457 -15.47 3.05 24.12
C LYS A 457 -15.54 3.76 22.76
N SER A 458 -14.76 4.82 22.56
CA SER A 458 -14.66 5.56 21.30
C SER A 458 -13.68 4.93 20.30
N LEU A 459 -12.87 3.94 20.73
CA LEU A 459 -11.97 3.25 19.82
C LEU A 459 -12.77 2.49 18.77
N ALA A 460 -12.35 2.56 17.52
CA ALA A 460 -12.91 1.75 16.45
C ALA A 460 -12.31 0.34 16.47
N ASN A 461 -11.05 0.19 16.88
CA ASN A 461 -10.35 -1.09 16.83
C ASN A 461 -9.29 -1.19 17.95
N VAL A 462 -9.27 -2.33 18.63
CA VAL A 462 -8.27 -2.65 19.66
C VAL A 462 -7.72 -4.04 19.41
N ASN A 463 -6.42 -4.14 19.16
CA ASN A 463 -5.78 -5.43 18.99
C ASN A 463 -5.19 -5.93 20.31
N VAL A 464 -5.82 -6.91 20.95
CA VAL A 464 -5.30 -7.56 22.18
C VAL A 464 -4.78 -8.98 21.96
N SER A 465 -4.59 -9.40 20.71
CA SER A 465 -4.13 -10.75 20.35
C SER A 465 -2.81 -11.13 21.03
N GLY A 466 -2.51 -12.42 21.14
CA GLY A 466 -1.23 -12.88 21.72
C GLY A 466 -1.03 -12.63 23.23
N ASN A 467 -1.97 -11.97 23.91
CA ASN A 467 -1.98 -11.91 25.37
C ASN A 467 -2.56 -13.20 25.96
N VAL A 468 -2.00 -13.63 27.10
CA VAL A 468 -2.56 -14.74 27.88
C VAL A 468 -3.78 -14.24 28.67
N ILE A 469 -4.95 -14.22 28.02
CA ILE A 469 -6.23 -13.80 28.59
C ILE A 469 -7.07 -15.06 28.84
N GLY A 470 -7.44 -15.29 30.09
CA GLY A 470 -8.33 -16.39 30.48
C GLY A 470 -9.80 -16.07 30.21
N LEU A 471 -10.67 -17.06 30.47
CA LEU A 471 -12.11 -16.98 30.18
C LEU A 471 -12.82 -15.76 30.78
N LYS A 472 -12.39 -15.29 31.96
CA LYS A 472 -13.00 -14.12 32.60
C LYS A 472 -12.70 -12.83 31.84
N GLY A 473 -11.46 -12.65 31.39
CA GLY A 473 -11.06 -11.48 30.60
C GLY A 473 -11.73 -11.47 29.23
N MET A 474 -11.73 -12.62 28.53
CA MET A 474 -12.38 -12.74 27.22
C MET A 474 -13.87 -12.41 27.29
N LYS A 475 -14.59 -12.93 28.29
CA LYS A 475 -16.01 -12.60 28.50
C LYS A 475 -16.24 -11.11 28.69
N ALA A 476 -15.36 -10.41 29.42
CA ALA A 476 -15.50 -8.98 29.62
C ALA A 476 -15.34 -8.19 28.31
N LEU A 477 -14.37 -8.57 27.48
CA LEU A 477 -14.15 -7.95 26.16
C LEU A 477 -15.35 -8.21 25.22
N ASP A 478 -15.82 -9.46 25.15
CA ASP A 478 -16.99 -9.84 24.36
C ASP A 478 -18.26 -9.09 24.78
N GLU A 479 -18.50 -8.93 26.09
CA GLU A 479 -19.63 -8.15 26.60
C GLU A 479 -19.53 -6.67 26.23
N CYS A 480 -18.32 -6.11 26.14
CA CYS A 480 -18.11 -4.72 25.75
C CYS A 480 -18.45 -4.49 24.26
N SER A 481 -17.97 -5.35 23.37
CA SER A 481 -18.29 -5.27 21.93
C SER A 481 -19.79 -5.42 21.67
N ASN A 482 -20.47 -6.33 22.40
CA ASN A 482 -21.91 -6.57 22.21
C ASN A 482 -22.81 -5.44 22.76
N ARG A 483 -22.32 -4.58 23.66
CA ARG A 483 -23.08 -3.43 24.22
C ARG A 483 -22.99 -2.17 23.37
N GLY A 484 -22.51 -2.26 22.12
CA GLY A 484 -22.32 -1.12 21.24
C GLY A 484 -21.07 -0.30 21.54
N GLY A 485 -20.07 -0.88 22.23
CA GLY A 485 -18.72 -0.32 22.21
C GLY A 485 -18.19 -0.34 20.77
N LEU A 486 -17.63 0.76 20.30
CA LEU A 486 -17.13 0.87 18.92
C LEU A 486 -15.92 -0.03 18.64
N ALA A 487 -15.31 -0.59 19.68
CA ALA A 487 -14.10 -1.41 19.59
C ALA A 487 -14.42 -2.85 19.20
N SER A 488 -13.92 -3.29 18.03
CA SER A 488 -13.65 -4.70 17.77
C SER A 488 -12.37 -5.11 18.50
N PHE A 489 -12.43 -6.17 19.33
CA PHE A 489 -11.30 -6.73 20.08
C PHE A 489 -10.68 -7.96 19.42
#